data_AF-A0A940V7G4-F1
#
_entry.id   AF-A0A940V7G4-F1
#
_cell.length_a   1.000
_cell.length_b   1.000
_cell.length_c   1.000
_cell.angle_alpha   90.00
_cell.angle_beta   90.00
_cell.angle_gamma   90.00
#
_symmetry.space_group_name_H-M   'P 1'
#
loop_
_entity.id
_entity.type
_entity.pdbx_description
1 polymer ?
#
loop_
_entity_poly.entity_id
_entity_poly.type
_entity_poly.pdbx_seq_one_letter_code
_entity_poly.pdbx_strand_id
1 'polypeptide(L)'
;LELMQKASSTRKGGLTFAPEAGTQRLRDVVNKNITEDNLLKAMELALRGGWSGAKLYFMLGLPTETMEDVDGIAHLARAIEARYNELPRFERPRRLELSISTAMFIPKPFTPFQWVAQADLDTMREHQIHLKEKLRSCRSVKYNWHEPRTSYIEGVLARGDRRLGPVILAAWAGGARFDAWDEQFKYDLWLDCLNQAGLDPNFYARRIRSRTEVFPWDHIDCGVTTDFLWAEYEQALSAATTPECREQCSACGAQSFGGGVCFE
;
A
#
# COMPACT_ATOMS: atom_id res chain seq x y z
N LEU A 1 -14.88 -10.49 19.32
CA LEU A 1 -14.63 -11.62 20.26
C LEU A 1 -14.81 -12.98 19.60
N GLU A 2 -15.94 -13.23 18.92
CA GLU A 2 -16.21 -14.53 18.25
C GLU A 2 -15.18 -14.94 17.17
N LEU A 3 -14.70 -13.99 16.36
CA LEU A 3 -13.71 -14.28 15.30
C LEU A 3 -12.34 -14.72 15.86
N MET A 4 -11.89 -14.10 16.96
CA MET A 4 -10.61 -14.45 17.60
C MET A 4 -10.71 -15.76 18.41
N GLN A 5 -11.88 -16.06 18.98
CA GLN A 5 -12.12 -17.33 19.67
C GLN A 5 -12.25 -18.52 18.70
N LYS A 6 -12.89 -18.34 17.53
CA LYS A 6 -12.97 -19.39 16.50
C LYS A 6 -11.62 -19.75 15.87
N ALA A 7 -10.64 -18.86 15.92
CA ALA A 7 -9.28 -19.10 15.42
C ALA A 7 -8.37 -19.89 16.39
N SER A 8 -8.87 -20.30 17.58
CA SER A 8 -8.01 -20.83 18.66
C SER A 8 -7.84 -22.36 18.70
N SER A 9 -8.32 -23.11 17.71
CA SER A 9 -8.21 -24.59 17.65
C SER A 9 -6.96 -25.10 16.91
N THR A 10 -6.18 -24.20 16.31
CA THR A 10 -4.92 -24.49 15.61
C THR A 10 -3.77 -23.67 16.20
N ARG A 11 -2.51 -24.04 15.89
CA ARG A 11 -1.33 -23.23 16.24
C ARG A 11 -1.59 -21.79 15.81
N LYS A 12 -1.75 -20.88 16.78
CA LYS A 12 -2.12 -19.47 16.54
C LYS A 12 -1.18 -18.90 15.47
N GLY A 13 -1.72 -18.71 14.27
CA GLY A 13 -0.99 -18.14 13.13
C GLY A 13 -0.64 -16.68 13.40
N GLY A 14 0.32 -16.14 12.65
CA GLY A 14 0.64 -14.71 12.74
C GLY A 14 -0.55 -13.85 12.30
N LEU A 15 -0.87 -12.81 13.06
CA LEU A 15 -1.91 -11.84 12.69
C LEU A 15 -1.34 -10.85 11.69
N THR A 16 -2.18 -10.38 10.77
CA THR A 16 -1.80 -9.37 9.78
C THR A 16 -2.68 -8.15 9.96
N PHE A 17 -2.05 -6.99 10.06
CA PHE A 17 -2.70 -5.69 9.98
C PHE A 17 -2.13 -4.94 8.78
N ALA A 18 -3.00 -4.19 8.11
CA ALA A 18 -2.60 -3.32 7.02
C ALA A 18 -3.00 -1.88 7.39
N PRO A 19 -2.17 -1.16 8.17
CA PRO A 19 -2.41 0.25 8.45
C PRO A 19 -2.21 1.13 7.23
N GLU A 20 -1.45 0.66 6.22
CA GLU A 20 -1.08 1.36 4.98
C GLU A 20 -0.16 2.57 5.17
N ALA A 21 -0.36 3.39 6.20
CA ALA A 21 0.45 4.56 6.50
C ALA A 21 0.80 4.71 7.98
N GLY A 22 1.92 5.39 8.27
CA GLY A 22 2.47 5.54 9.62
C GLY A 22 1.67 6.49 10.53
N THR A 23 1.19 7.61 10.00
CA THR A 23 0.46 8.64 10.76
C THR A 23 -1.04 8.55 10.51
N GLN A 24 -1.84 9.14 11.41
CA GLN A 24 -3.29 9.25 11.19
C GLN A 24 -3.59 10.07 9.94
N ARG A 25 -2.94 11.23 9.80
CA ARG A 25 -3.08 12.11 8.64
C ARG A 25 -2.91 11.36 7.32
N LEU A 26 -1.83 10.58 7.15
CA LEU A 26 -1.58 9.90 5.88
C LEU A 26 -2.50 8.68 5.68
N ARG A 27 -2.99 8.06 6.77
CA ARG A 27 -4.08 7.06 6.68
C ARG A 27 -5.36 7.72 6.17
N ASP A 28 -5.68 8.91 6.65
CA ASP A 28 -6.86 9.68 6.21
C ASP A 28 -6.74 10.06 4.73
N VAL A 29 -5.54 10.46 4.26
CA VAL A 29 -5.25 10.75 2.83
C VAL A 29 -5.56 9.54 1.94
N VAL A 30 -5.18 8.33 2.33
CA VAL A 30 -5.50 7.10 1.56
C VAL A 30 -6.88 6.52 1.92
N ASN A 31 -7.69 7.29 2.63
CA ASN A 31 -9.03 6.95 3.13
C ASN A 31 -9.08 5.60 3.87
N LYS A 32 -8.06 5.33 4.70
CA LYS A 32 -8.00 4.14 5.56
C LYS A 32 -8.60 4.47 6.92
N ASN A 33 -9.88 4.10 7.09
CA ASN A 33 -10.67 4.30 8.31
C ASN A 33 -10.24 3.40 9.49
N ILE A 34 -8.97 3.42 9.85
CA ILE A 34 -8.41 2.74 11.02
C ILE A 34 -7.59 3.76 11.81
N THR A 35 -8.03 4.04 13.03
CA THR A 35 -7.29 4.94 13.91
C THR A 35 -6.07 4.27 14.54
N GLU A 36 -5.09 5.05 14.97
CA GLU A 36 -3.97 4.54 15.76
C GLU A 36 -4.46 3.77 17.01
N ASP A 37 -5.46 4.32 17.69
CA ASP A 37 -6.06 3.69 18.87
C ASP A 37 -6.73 2.35 18.53
N ASN A 38 -7.41 2.24 17.37
CA ASN A 38 -7.94 0.95 16.92
C ASN A 38 -6.83 -0.08 16.69
N LEU A 39 -5.72 0.33 16.06
CA LEU A 39 -4.57 -0.55 15.83
C LEU A 39 -3.95 -1.02 17.16
N LEU A 40 -3.69 -0.09 18.08
CA LEU A 40 -3.09 -0.41 19.38
C LEU A 40 -3.99 -1.30 20.23
N LYS A 41 -5.31 -1.02 20.26
CA LYS A 41 -6.29 -1.87 20.96
C LYS A 41 -6.37 -3.26 20.35
N ALA A 42 -6.41 -3.37 19.03
CA ALA A 42 -6.44 -4.67 18.35
C ALA A 42 -5.16 -5.48 18.64
N MET A 43 -4.00 -4.80 18.67
CA MET A 43 -2.73 -5.41 19.06
C MET A 43 -2.73 -5.85 20.53
N GLU A 44 -3.21 -5.03 21.46
CA GLU A 44 -3.30 -5.41 22.88
C GLU A 44 -4.20 -6.63 23.07
N LEU A 45 -5.37 -6.66 22.43
CA LEU A 45 -6.28 -7.81 22.46
C LEU A 45 -5.62 -9.07 21.90
N ALA A 46 -4.85 -8.95 20.82
CA ALA A 46 -4.08 -10.06 20.27
C ALA A 46 -3.02 -10.57 21.26
N LEU A 47 -2.26 -9.67 21.89
CA LEU A 47 -1.24 -10.05 22.86
C LEU A 47 -1.84 -10.78 24.07
N ARG A 48 -2.93 -10.24 24.65
CA ARG A 48 -3.70 -10.88 25.73
C ARG A 48 -4.30 -12.22 25.30
N GLY A 49 -4.69 -12.32 24.02
CA GLY A 49 -5.10 -13.55 23.38
C GLY A 49 -3.97 -14.55 23.16
N GLY A 50 -2.73 -14.25 23.54
CA GLY A 50 -1.56 -15.12 23.45
C GLY A 50 -0.88 -15.15 22.09
N TRP A 51 -1.21 -14.23 21.17
CA TRP A 51 -0.41 -14.03 19.96
C TRP A 51 0.87 -13.30 20.32
N SER A 52 2.02 -13.83 19.90
CA SER A 52 3.33 -13.19 20.11
C SER A 52 3.85 -12.44 18.89
N GLY A 53 3.19 -12.57 17.73
CA GLY A 53 3.68 -12.01 16.49
C GLY A 53 2.60 -11.41 15.59
N ALA A 54 2.95 -10.31 14.92
CA ALA A 54 2.10 -9.61 13.95
C ALA A 54 2.89 -9.14 12.73
N LYS A 55 2.23 -9.17 11.56
CA LYS A 55 2.70 -8.58 10.31
C LYS A 55 1.98 -7.25 10.10
N LEU A 56 2.73 -6.21 9.75
CA LEU A 56 2.21 -4.88 9.48
C LEU A 56 2.60 -4.47 8.06
N TYR A 57 1.62 -4.20 7.20
CA TYR A 57 1.84 -3.75 5.83
C TYR A 57 1.64 -2.24 5.70
N PHE A 58 2.63 -1.59 5.09
CA PHE A 58 2.64 -0.16 4.84
C PHE A 58 3.03 0.11 3.38
N MET A 59 2.71 1.31 2.91
CA MET A 59 3.22 1.87 1.67
C MET A 59 4.19 3.02 1.98
N LEU A 60 5.14 3.23 1.09
CA LEU A 60 6.02 4.40 1.04
C LEU A 60 5.84 5.12 -0.30
N GLY A 61 6.07 6.43 -0.33
CA GLY A 61 5.87 7.25 -1.51
C GLY A 61 4.40 7.56 -1.81
N LEU A 62 3.54 7.51 -0.79
CA LEU A 62 2.14 7.88 -0.92
C LEU A 62 1.99 9.37 -1.32
N PRO A 63 0.90 9.77 -1.99
CA PRO A 63 0.62 11.17 -2.26
C PRO A 63 0.58 11.99 -0.96
N THR A 64 1.21 13.16 -0.97
CA THR A 64 1.38 14.04 0.21
C THR A 64 2.22 13.47 1.37
N GLU A 65 2.89 12.32 1.19
CA GLU A 65 3.76 11.74 2.21
C GLU A 65 4.91 12.70 2.56
N THR A 66 5.17 12.84 3.85
CA THR A 66 6.30 13.58 4.42
C THR A 66 7.18 12.63 5.23
N MET A 67 8.40 13.07 5.56
CA MET A 67 9.29 12.27 6.39
C MET A 67 8.76 12.03 7.82
N GLU A 68 7.85 12.87 8.32
CA GLU A 68 7.15 12.62 9.58
C GLU A 68 6.21 11.40 9.47
N ASP A 69 5.61 11.17 8.30
CA ASP A 69 4.74 10.02 8.10
C ASP A 69 5.54 8.72 7.99
N VAL A 70 6.71 8.77 7.36
CA VAL A 70 7.69 7.67 7.35
C VAL A 70 8.15 7.37 8.77
N ASP A 71 8.50 8.38 9.56
CA ASP A 71 8.83 8.24 10.99
C ASP A 71 7.67 7.65 11.80
N GLY A 72 6.43 7.96 11.41
CA GLY A 72 5.20 7.43 11.98
C GLY A 72 5.15 5.90 11.99
N ILE A 73 5.70 5.23 10.98
CA ILE A 73 5.76 3.76 10.93
C ILE A 73 6.61 3.22 12.09
N ALA A 74 7.77 3.82 12.32
CA ALA A 74 8.63 3.46 13.44
C ALA A 74 8.01 3.86 14.80
N HIS A 75 7.26 4.95 14.84
CA HIS A 75 6.51 5.36 16.04
C HIS A 75 5.45 4.32 16.42
N LEU A 76 4.63 3.86 15.47
CA LEU A 76 3.64 2.80 15.71
C LEU A 76 4.30 1.52 16.24
N ALA A 77 5.45 1.12 15.68
CA ALA A 77 6.19 -0.05 16.16
C ALA A 77 6.60 0.11 17.64
N ARG A 78 7.15 1.27 18.01
CA ARG A 78 7.51 1.58 19.40
C ARG A 78 6.29 1.66 20.32
N ALA A 79 5.18 2.20 19.86
CA ALA A 79 3.94 2.25 20.61
C ALA A 79 3.42 0.82 20.91
N ILE A 80 3.50 -0.10 19.93
CA ILE A 80 3.16 -1.51 20.14
C ILE A 80 4.14 -2.19 21.13
N GLU A 81 5.45 -1.93 21.03
CA GLU A 81 6.43 -2.41 22.00
C GLU A 81 6.13 -1.90 23.42
N ALA A 82 5.74 -0.63 23.56
CA ALA A 82 5.33 -0.05 24.84
C ALA A 82 4.10 -0.75 25.40
N ARG A 83 3.03 -0.92 24.60
CA ARG A 83 1.83 -1.67 25.02
C ARG A 83 2.15 -3.09 25.44
N TYR A 84 3.00 -3.79 24.70
CA TYR A 84 3.47 -5.12 25.09
C TYR A 84 4.19 -5.12 26.46
N ASN A 85 5.04 -4.12 26.72
CA ASN A 85 5.79 -4.04 27.97
C ASN A 85 4.91 -3.68 29.18
N GLU A 86 3.83 -2.93 28.97
CA GLU A 86 2.82 -2.56 29.97
C GLU A 86 1.93 -3.74 30.40
N LEU A 87 1.84 -4.81 29.60
CA LEU A 87 1.02 -5.98 29.94
C LEU A 87 1.51 -6.70 31.20
N PRO A 88 0.60 -7.13 32.08
CA PRO A 88 0.94 -8.00 33.21
C PRO A 88 1.67 -9.26 32.75
N ARG A 89 2.69 -9.68 33.50
CA ARG A 89 3.56 -10.82 33.11
C ARG A 89 2.81 -12.12 32.82
N PHE A 90 1.65 -12.35 33.44
CA PHE A 90 0.85 -13.56 33.25
C PHE A 90 -0.02 -13.52 31.97
N GLU A 91 -0.26 -12.32 31.42
CA GLU A 91 -1.02 -12.11 30.17
C GLU A 91 -0.09 -11.82 28.98
N ARG A 92 1.17 -11.49 29.27
CA ARG A 92 2.16 -11.11 28.28
C ARG A 92 2.81 -12.35 27.64
N PRO A 93 2.82 -12.46 26.30
CA PRO A 93 3.60 -13.47 25.60
C PRO A 93 5.09 -13.40 25.97
N ARG A 94 5.84 -14.49 25.75
CA ARG A 94 7.28 -14.53 26.10
C ARG A 94 8.13 -13.52 25.31
N ARG A 95 7.72 -13.24 24.07
CA ARG A 95 8.41 -12.34 23.15
C ARG A 95 7.37 -11.64 22.26
N LEU A 96 7.70 -10.43 21.81
CA LEU A 96 7.03 -9.74 20.72
C LEU A 96 7.85 -9.88 19.44
N GLU A 97 7.19 -10.22 18.34
CA GLU A 97 7.77 -10.32 17.00
C GLU A 97 6.91 -9.54 15.99
N LEU A 98 7.41 -8.40 15.54
CA LEU A 98 6.76 -7.58 14.53
C LEU A 98 7.45 -7.77 13.19
N SER A 99 6.68 -8.04 12.14
CA SER A 99 7.18 -8.07 10.76
C SER A 99 6.59 -6.89 10.01
N ILE A 100 7.37 -5.83 9.87
CA ILE A 100 6.98 -4.66 9.09
C ILE A 100 7.37 -4.91 7.63
N SER A 101 6.43 -4.72 6.72
CA SER A 101 6.64 -4.85 5.28
C SER A 101 6.20 -3.57 4.58
N THR A 102 7.08 -2.97 3.78
CA THR A 102 6.75 -1.81 2.94
C THR A 102 6.75 -2.15 1.46
N ALA A 103 5.73 -1.67 0.76
CA ALA A 103 5.70 -1.59 -0.70
C ALA A 103 5.85 -0.12 -1.14
N MET A 104 6.35 0.11 -2.34
CA MET A 104 6.31 1.44 -2.93
C MET A 104 4.93 1.69 -3.52
N PHE A 105 4.42 2.89 -3.33
CA PHE A 105 3.17 3.30 -3.92
C PHE A 105 3.26 3.26 -5.44
N ILE A 106 2.26 2.64 -6.06
CA ILE A 106 2.13 2.53 -7.51
C ILE A 106 0.77 3.10 -7.88
N PRO A 107 0.70 4.24 -8.60
CA PRO A 107 -0.57 4.76 -9.09
C PRO A 107 -1.27 3.72 -9.97
N LYS A 108 -2.54 3.41 -9.67
CA LYS A 108 -3.32 2.41 -10.39
C LYS A 108 -4.53 3.03 -11.08
N PRO A 109 -4.94 2.50 -12.25
CA PRO A 109 -6.24 2.80 -12.86
C PRO A 109 -7.40 2.67 -11.88
N PHE A 110 -8.44 3.46 -12.06
CA PHE A 110 -9.68 3.40 -11.27
C PHE A 110 -9.48 3.67 -9.77
N THR A 111 -8.45 4.44 -9.42
CA THR A 111 -8.22 4.92 -8.07
C THR A 111 -8.19 6.45 -8.05
N PRO A 112 -8.49 7.10 -6.92
CA PRO A 112 -8.33 8.55 -6.77
C PRO A 112 -6.92 9.03 -7.10
N PHE A 113 -5.92 8.15 -7.00
CA PHE A 113 -4.53 8.50 -7.29
C PHE A 113 -4.06 8.14 -8.69
N GLN A 114 -4.95 7.82 -9.64
CA GLN A 114 -4.54 7.52 -11.02
C GLN A 114 -3.85 8.71 -11.74
N TRP A 115 -4.02 9.94 -11.23
CA TRP A 115 -3.43 11.16 -11.77
C TRP A 115 -2.04 11.51 -11.23
N VAL A 116 -1.59 10.85 -10.17
CA VAL A 116 -0.34 11.26 -9.49
C VAL A 116 0.88 10.61 -10.14
N ALA A 117 2.02 11.29 -10.04
CA ALA A 117 3.30 10.71 -10.41
C ALA A 117 3.70 9.64 -9.38
N GLN A 118 4.35 8.58 -9.85
CA GLN A 118 5.10 7.70 -8.96
C GLN A 118 6.39 8.42 -8.53
N ALA A 119 6.82 8.23 -7.29
CA ALA A 119 8.12 8.68 -6.81
C ALA A 119 9.26 8.10 -7.68
N ASP A 120 10.41 8.76 -7.69
CA ASP A 120 11.57 8.21 -8.38
C ASP A 120 12.38 7.25 -7.53
N LEU A 121 13.28 6.52 -8.18
CA LEU A 121 14.06 5.47 -7.53
C LEU A 121 14.92 6.02 -6.38
N ASP A 122 15.36 7.27 -6.45
CA ASP A 122 16.23 7.83 -5.42
C ASP A 122 15.40 8.24 -4.21
N THR A 123 14.26 8.90 -4.39
CA THR A 123 13.29 9.17 -3.31
C THR A 123 12.79 7.88 -2.67
N MET A 124 12.45 6.86 -3.46
CA MET A 124 12.01 5.55 -2.93
C MET A 124 13.08 4.92 -2.02
N ARG A 125 14.35 4.95 -2.45
CA ARG A 125 15.47 4.43 -1.67
C ARG A 125 15.72 5.25 -0.42
N GLU A 126 15.64 6.58 -0.52
CA GLU A 126 15.79 7.49 0.62
C GLU A 126 14.78 7.14 1.71
N HIS A 127 13.50 7.00 1.37
CA HIS A 127 12.45 6.66 2.34
C HIS A 127 12.69 5.28 2.97
N GLN A 128 13.12 4.28 2.20
CA GLN A 128 13.46 2.95 2.71
C GLN A 128 14.64 2.97 3.68
N ILE A 129 15.72 3.67 3.31
CA ILE A 129 16.93 3.79 4.14
C ILE A 129 16.59 4.50 5.43
N HIS A 130 15.89 5.62 5.34
CA HIS A 130 15.45 6.40 6.50
C HIS A 130 14.61 5.56 7.46
N LEU A 131 13.58 4.88 6.96
CA LEU A 131 12.74 4.01 7.81
C LEU A 131 13.55 2.86 8.43
N LYS A 132 14.43 2.23 7.64
CA LYS A 132 15.32 1.16 8.14
C LYS A 132 16.17 1.65 9.30
N GLU A 133 16.72 2.85 9.23
CA GLU A 133 17.50 3.46 10.30
C GLU A 133 16.67 3.71 11.56
N LYS A 134 15.47 4.25 11.41
CA LYS A 134 14.54 4.51 12.53
C LYS A 134 14.13 3.21 13.25
N LEU A 135 13.94 2.14 12.49
CA LEU A 135 13.57 0.82 13.01
C LEU A 135 14.73 0.06 13.67
N ARG A 136 16.01 0.46 13.49
CA ARG A 136 17.16 -0.20 14.16
C ARG A 136 17.04 -0.24 15.68
N SER A 137 16.33 0.74 16.26
CA SER A 137 16.07 0.81 17.70
C SER A 137 15.02 -0.20 18.20
N CYS A 138 14.16 -0.71 17.31
CA CYS A 138 13.03 -1.58 17.63
C CYS A 138 13.46 -3.05 17.54
N ARG A 139 13.90 -3.64 18.65
CA ARG A 139 14.46 -5.02 18.68
C ARG A 139 13.44 -6.11 18.35
N SER A 140 12.15 -5.82 18.48
CA SER A 140 11.09 -6.76 18.12
C SER A 140 10.79 -6.79 16.62
N VAL A 141 11.32 -5.84 15.84
CA VAL A 141 10.96 -5.65 14.44
C VAL A 141 11.91 -6.38 13.49
N LYS A 142 11.34 -7.17 12.59
CA LYS A 142 11.91 -7.57 11.31
C LYS A 142 11.33 -6.67 10.22
N TYR A 143 12.17 -5.95 9.51
CA TYR A 143 11.75 -5.09 8.39
C TYR A 143 12.04 -5.78 7.06
N ASN A 144 11.03 -5.88 6.21
CA ASN A 144 11.12 -6.31 4.82
C ASN A 144 10.62 -5.16 3.93
N TRP A 145 11.18 -4.99 2.75
CA TRP A 145 10.75 -3.96 1.80
C TRP A 145 10.81 -4.52 0.38
N HIS A 146 9.95 -4.00 -0.49
CA HIS A 146 9.96 -4.33 -1.91
C HIS A 146 11.05 -3.56 -2.65
N GLU A 147 11.64 -4.16 -3.70
CA GLU A 147 12.70 -3.49 -4.46
C GLU A 147 12.13 -2.31 -5.27
N PRO A 148 12.72 -1.09 -5.18
CA PRO A 148 12.25 0.08 -5.93
C PRO A 148 12.23 -0.11 -7.45
N ARG A 149 13.21 -0.85 -7.99
CA ARG A 149 13.29 -1.12 -9.44
C ARG A 149 12.10 -1.92 -9.96
N THR A 150 11.69 -2.95 -9.21
CA THR A 150 10.49 -3.74 -9.51
C THR A 150 9.26 -2.84 -9.51
N SER A 151 9.11 -2.04 -8.46
CA SER A 151 7.98 -1.11 -8.29
C SER A 151 7.90 -0.06 -9.42
N TYR A 152 9.04 0.39 -9.94
CA TYR A 152 9.10 1.32 -11.07
C TYR A 152 8.57 0.70 -12.36
N ILE A 153 8.99 -0.53 -12.70
CA ILE A 153 8.47 -1.25 -13.87
C ILE A 153 6.98 -1.58 -13.68
N GLU A 154 6.55 -1.94 -12.47
CA GLU A 154 5.12 -2.11 -12.18
C GLU A 154 4.33 -0.81 -12.39
N GLY A 155 4.90 0.35 -12.08
CA GLY A 155 4.30 1.66 -12.36
C GLY A 155 4.19 1.99 -13.84
N VAL A 156 5.15 1.54 -14.65
CA VAL A 156 5.09 1.61 -16.12
C VAL A 156 3.96 0.72 -16.63
N LEU A 157 3.94 -0.54 -16.23
CA LEU A 157 2.97 -1.53 -16.71
C LEU A 157 1.54 -1.21 -16.25
N ALA A 158 1.36 -0.77 -15.00
CA ALA A 158 0.05 -0.48 -14.43
C ALA A 158 -0.69 0.66 -15.14
N ARG A 159 0.05 1.61 -15.74
CA ARG A 159 -0.51 2.73 -16.49
C ARG A 159 -0.16 2.69 -17.97
N GLY A 160 0.22 1.51 -18.44
CA GLY A 160 0.54 1.24 -19.83
C GLY A 160 -0.65 1.35 -20.75
N ASP A 161 -0.36 1.60 -22.02
CA ASP A 161 -1.33 1.44 -23.11
C ASP A 161 -0.88 0.34 -24.08
N ARG A 162 -1.62 0.16 -25.18
CA ARG A 162 -1.33 -0.85 -26.21
C ARG A 162 0.11 -0.84 -26.73
N ARG A 163 0.85 0.27 -26.63
CA ARG A 163 2.27 0.36 -27.01
C ARG A 163 3.18 -0.50 -26.15
N LEU A 164 2.77 -0.85 -24.92
CA LEU A 164 3.52 -1.78 -24.07
C LEU A 164 3.34 -3.25 -24.46
N GLY A 165 2.36 -3.60 -25.31
CA GLY A 165 2.15 -4.98 -25.76
C GLY A 165 3.41 -5.61 -26.38
N PRO A 166 4.04 -4.97 -27.38
CA PRO A 166 5.32 -5.42 -27.94
C PRO A 166 6.46 -5.49 -26.91
N VAL A 167 6.50 -4.57 -25.94
CA VAL A 167 7.52 -4.56 -24.88
C VAL A 167 7.39 -5.79 -23.98
N ILE A 168 6.18 -6.11 -23.54
CA ILE A 168 5.91 -7.29 -22.71
C ILE A 168 6.28 -8.58 -23.48
N LEU A 169 5.91 -8.65 -24.76
CA LEU A 169 6.27 -9.78 -25.62
C LEU A 169 7.79 -9.91 -25.78
N ALA A 170 8.51 -8.80 -26.00
CA ALA A 170 9.95 -8.78 -26.13
C ALA A 170 10.67 -9.16 -24.82
N ALA A 171 10.22 -8.63 -23.68
CA ALA A 171 10.76 -9.00 -22.37
C ALA A 171 10.56 -10.49 -22.11
N TRP A 172 9.37 -11.01 -22.41
CA TRP A 172 9.11 -12.45 -22.37
C TRP A 172 10.03 -13.21 -23.34
N ALA A 173 10.20 -12.79 -24.60
CA ALA A 173 11.11 -13.47 -25.52
C ALA A 173 12.58 -13.45 -25.02
N GLY A 174 13.01 -12.38 -24.36
CA GLY A 174 14.31 -12.23 -23.69
C GLY A 174 14.44 -12.96 -22.35
N GLY A 175 13.40 -13.68 -21.93
CA GLY A 175 13.42 -14.57 -20.77
C GLY A 175 13.00 -13.94 -19.44
N ALA A 176 12.24 -12.84 -19.44
CA ALA A 176 11.47 -12.39 -18.26
C ALA A 176 10.37 -13.43 -17.95
N ARG A 177 10.43 -14.09 -16.80
CA ARG A 177 9.50 -15.18 -16.43
C ARG A 177 9.11 -15.16 -14.96
N PHE A 178 10.09 -14.92 -14.11
CA PHE A 178 10.03 -15.08 -12.67
C PHE A 178 10.26 -13.74 -11.96
N ASP A 179 9.88 -12.66 -12.62
CA ASP A 179 10.15 -11.27 -12.24
C ASP A 179 9.41 -10.82 -10.97
N ALA A 180 8.52 -11.66 -10.42
CA ALA A 180 7.92 -11.46 -9.11
C ALA A 180 8.86 -11.81 -7.94
N TRP A 181 9.98 -12.49 -8.20
CA TRP A 181 11.04 -12.72 -7.22
C TRP A 181 12.22 -11.81 -7.52
N ASP A 182 12.62 -11.00 -6.56
CA ASP A 182 13.66 -9.97 -6.73
C ASP A 182 14.98 -10.56 -7.27
N GLU A 183 15.35 -11.78 -6.88
CA GLU A 183 16.58 -12.43 -7.36
C GLU A 183 16.52 -12.86 -8.84
N GLN A 184 15.33 -12.89 -9.43
CA GLN A 184 15.09 -13.25 -10.83
C GLN A 184 14.70 -12.04 -11.68
N PHE A 185 14.44 -10.89 -11.06
CA PHE A 185 13.93 -9.71 -11.75
C PHE A 185 14.95 -9.12 -12.73
N LYS A 186 14.59 -9.11 -14.01
CA LYS A 186 15.47 -8.63 -15.09
C LYS A 186 15.24 -7.17 -15.42
N TYR A 187 15.61 -6.28 -14.50
CA TYR A 187 15.38 -4.83 -14.65
C TYR A 187 15.94 -4.25 -15.96
N ASP A 188 17.21 -4.54 -16.28
CA ASP A 188 17.86 -3.99 -17.47
C ASP A 188 17.22 -4.49 -18.77
N LEU A 189 16.74 -5.74 -18.79
CA LEU A 189 15.99 -6.29 -19.93
C LEU A 189 14.71 -5.49 -20.21
N TRP A 190 13.96 -5.12 -19.17
CA TRP A 190 12.76 -4.30 -19.34
C TRP A 190 13.09 -2.91 -19.91
N LEU A 191 14.14 -2.26 -19.41
CA LEU A 191 14.59 -0.97 -19.93
C LEU A 191 15.03 -1.06 -21.39
N ASP A 192 15.77 -2.11 -21.75
CA ASP A 192 16.19 -2.36 -23.14
C ASP A 192 14.99 -2.56 -24.07
N CYS A 193 13.99 -3.36 -23.65
CA CYS A 193 12.79 -3.57 -24.44
C CYS A 193 11.97 -2.28 -24.63
N LEU A 194 11.87 -1.44 -23.59
CA LEU A 194 11.22 -0.13 -23.68
C LEU A 194 11.96 0.79 -24.65
N ASN A 195 13.29 0.86 -24.55
CA ASN A 195 14.14 1.67 -25.41
C ASN A 195 14.06 1.24 -26.88
N GLN A 196 14.10 -0.08 -27.15
CA GLN A 196 13.94 -0.64 -28.49
C GLN A 196 12.56 -0.31 -29.10
N ALA A 197 11.52 -0.22 -28.27
CA ALA A 197 10.19 0.22 -28.70
C ALA A 197 10.07 1.75 -28.83
N GLY A 198 11.12 2.51 -28.54
CA GLY A 198 11.11 3.98 -28.56
C GLY A 198 10.24 4.60 -27.48
N LEU A 199 10.07 3.91 -26.34
CA LEU A 199 9.18 4.33 -25.25
C LEU A 199 9.98 4.80 -24.05
N ASP A 200 9.68 6.02 -23.59
CA ASP A 200 10.19 6.53 -22.32
C ASP A 200 9.37 5.94 -21.15
N PRO A 201 9.96 5.16 -20.22
CA PRO A 201 9.22 4.68 -19.05
C PRO A 201 8.70 5.80 -18.15
N ASN A 202 9.38 6.94 -18.08
CA ASN A 202 8.94 8.07 -17.25
C ASN A 202 7.63 8.68 -17.76
N PHE A 203 7.34 8.57 -19.06
CA PHE A 203 6.04 8.95 -19.61
C PHE A 203 4.88 8.21 -18.91
N TYR A 204 5.07 6.92 -18.59
CA TYR A 204 4.06 6.11 -17.93
C TYR A 204 4.10 6.27 -16.41
N ALA A 205 5.31 6.20 -15.81
CA ALA A 205 5.47 6.12 -14.36
C ALA A 205 5.49 7.49 -13.65
N ARG A 206 6.09 8.53 -14.24
CA ARG A 206 6.46 9.74 -13.49
C ARG A 206 5.68 11.00 -13.86
N ARG A 207 4.76 10.92 -14.82
CA ARG A 207 3.93 12.06 -15.18
C ARG A 207 2.81 12.26 -14.17
N ILE A 208 2.66 13.51 -13.73
CA ILE A 208 1.38 14.01 -13.23
C ILE A 208 0.45 14.15 -14.43
N ARG A 209 -0.78 13.68 -14.29
CA ARG A 209 -1.79 13.66 -15.34
C ARG A 209 -2.88 14.66 -15.01
N SER A 210 -3.46 15.30 -16.03
CA SER A 210 -4.54 16.27 -15.82
C SER A 210 -5.89 15.56 -15.64
N ARG A 211 -6.86 16.23 -15.02
CA ARG A 211 -8.24 15.74 -14.91
C ARG A 211 -8.83 15.33 -16.27
N THR A 212 -8.48 16.08 -17.32
CA THR A 212 -9.02 15.90 -18.68
C THR A 212 -8.17 14.96 -19.54
N GLU A 213 -7.17 14.29 -18.96
CA GLU A 213 -6.36 13.32 -19.70
C GLU A 213 -7.22 12.12 -20.10
N VAL A 214 -7.09 11.69 -21.35
CA VAL A 214 -7.71 10.45 -21.82
C VAL A 214 -6.80 9.29 -21.45
N PHE A 215 -7.31 8.38 -20.63
CA PHE A 215 -6.56 7.22 -20.17
C PHE A 215 -6.78 6.00 -21.07
N PRO A 216 -5.77 5.12 -21.18
CA PRO A 216 -5.90 3.91 -21.99
C PRO A 216 -6.93 2.92 -21.43
N TRP A 217 -7.35 3.07 -20.16
CA TRP A 217 -8.38 2.26 -19.51
C TRP A 217 -9.77 2.91 -19.48
N ASP A 218 -9.96 4.11 -20.05
CA ASP A 218 -11.28 4.80 -20.04
C ASP A 218 -12.39 4.01 -20.75
N HIS A 219 -12.03 3.07 -21.61
CA HIS A 219 -12.98 2.20 -22.30
C HIS A 219 -13.49 1.02 -21.43
N ILE A 220 -12.97 0.87 -20.22
CA ILE A 220 -13.35 -0.17 -19.26
C ILE A 220 -14.23 0.47 -18.19
N ASP A 221 -15.44 -0.05 -18.03
CA ASP A 221 -16.36 0.39 -16.98
C ASP A 221 -16.14 -0.44 -15.70
N CYS A 222 -15.71 0.22 -14.63
CA CYS A 222 -15.56 -0.37 -13.30
C CYS A 222 -16.71 0.00 -12.35
N GLY A 223 -17.74 0.69 -12.84
CA GLY A 223 -18.89 1.19 -12.09
C GLY A 223 -18.63 2.48 -11.33
N VAL A 224 -17.37 2.88 -11.12
CA VAL A 224 -17.02 4.12 -10.44
C VAL A 224 -16.77 5.24 -11.45
N THR A 225 -17.42 6.38 -11.26
CA THR A 225 -17.30 7.52 -12.18
C THR A 225 -15.98 8.27 -12.03
N THR A 226 -15.46 8.79 -13.14
CA THR A 226 -14.23 9.60 -13.13
C THR A 226 -14.38 10.87 -12.28
N ASP A 227 -15.56 11.49 -12.28
CA ASP A 227 -15.84 12.67 -11.44
C ASP A 227 -15.80 12.35 -9.95
N PHE A 228 -16.32 11.19 -9.54
CA PHE A 228 -16.17 10.73 -8.16
C PHE A 228 -14.70 10.51 -7.80
N LEU A 229 -13.93 9.79 -8.63
CA LEU A 229 -12.51 9.56 -8.37
C LEU A 229 -11.72 10.87 -8.26
N TRP A 230 -12.07 11.89 -9.07
CA TRP A 230 -11.45 13.21 -8.99
C TRP A 230 -11.83 13.95 -7.70
N ALA A 231 -13.10 13.89 -7.28
CA ALA A 231 -13.52 14.48 -6.02
C ALA A 231 -12.81 13.83 -4.82
N GLU A 232 -12.68 12.50 -4.81
CA GLU A 232 -11.92 11.78 -3.78
C GLU A 232 -10.44 12.15 -3.80
N TYR A 233 -9.86 12.40 -4.98
CA TYR A 233 -8.48 12.90 -5.11
C TYR A 233 -8.32 14.26 -4.44
N GLU A 234 -9.23 15.20 -4.70
CA GLU A 234 -9.22 16.53 -4.08
C GLU A 234 -9.40 16.45 -2.55
N GLN A 235 -10.29 15.59 -2.06
CA GLN A 235 -10.45 15.34 -0.63
C GLN A 235 -9.18 14.77 0.01
N ALA A 236 -8.56 13.78 -0.64
CA ALA A 236 -7.31 13.18 -0.20
C ALA A 236 -6.19 14.22 -0.05
N LEU A 237 -6.08 15.19 -0.96
CA LEU A 237 -5.10 16.28 -0.85
C LEU A 237 -5.29 17.15 0.40
N SER A 238 -6.51 17.20 0.94
CA SER A 238 -6.85 17.91 2.19
C SER A 238 -6.87 17.00 3.42
N ALA A 239 -6.49 15.72 3.28
CA ALA A 239 -6.63 14.69 4.31
C ALA A 239 -8.06 14.54 4.86
N ALA A 240 -9.06 14.86 4.03
CA ALA A 240 -10.47 14.63 4.36
C ALA A 240 -10.84 13.18 4.03
N THR A 241 -11.56 12.53 4.94
CA THR A 241 -12.02 11.15 4.76
C THR A 241 -13.43 11.10 4.19
N THR A 242 -13.70 10.03 3.45
CA THR A 242 -15.03 9.69 2.97
C THR A 242 -15.62 8.60 3.88
N PRO A 243 -16.84 8.80 4.42
CA PRO A 243 -17.49 7.82 5.28
C PRO A 243 -17.68 6.45 4.61
N GLU A 244 -17.90 5.41 5.42
CA GLU A 244 -18.22 4.10 4.87
C GLU A 244 -19.57 4.09 4.16
N CYS A 245 -19.68 3.31 3.08
CA CYS A 245 -20.89 3.25 2.24
C CYS A 245 -22.17 2.89 3.02
N ARG A 246 -22.07 2.14 4.13
CA ARG A 246 -23.21 1.74 4.98
C ARG A 246 -23.68 2.87 5.89
N GLU A 247 -22.80 3.82 6.21
CA GLU A 247 -23.13 5.00 7.00
C GLU A 247 -23.69 6.09 6.11
N GLN A 248 -23.04 6.32 4.97
CA GLN A 248 -23.43 7.33 4.00
C GLN A 248 -22.99 6.92 2.59
N CYS A 249 -23.93 6.88 1.64
CA CYS A 249 -23.61 6.64 0.24
C CYS A 249 -22.90 7.85 -0.37
N SER A 250 -21.69 7.65 -0.90
CA SER A 250 -20.89 8.68 -1.57
C SER A 250 -21.21 8.85 -3.06
N ALA A 251 -22.26 8.17 -3.56
CA ALA A 251 -22.72 8.21 -4.94
C ALA A 251 -21.60 7.96 -5.98
N CYS A 252 -20.75 6.96 -5.74
CA CYS A 252 -19.59 6.69 -6.58
C CYS A 252 -19.93 6.22 -8.01
N GLY A 253 -21.17 5.78 -8.24
CA GLY A 253 -21.67 5.24 -9.51
C GLY A 253 -21.96 3.74 -9.49
N ALA A 254 -21.38 2.99 -8.54
CA ALA A 254 -21.42 1.53 -8.52
C ALA A 254 -22.82 0.92 -8.35
N GLN A 255 -23.81 1.74 -8.00
CA GLN A 255 -25.22 1.34 -7.95
C GLN A 255 -25.73 0.84 -9.33
N SER A 256 -25.11 1.25 -10.43
CA SER A 256 -25.43 0.78 -11.79
C SER A 256 -25.35 -0.75 -11.94
N PHE A 257 -24.58 -1.43 -11.08
CA PHE A 257 -24.44 -2.89 -11.09
C PHE A 257 -25.56 -3.65 -10.39
N GLY A 258 -26.50 -2.98 -9.72
CA GLY A 258 -27.73 -3.63 -9.24
C GLY A 258 -27.56 -4.58 -8.04
N GLY A 259 -26.46 -4.50 -7.27
CA GLY A 259 -26.26 -5.35 -6.10
C GLY A 259 -25.20 -4.88 -5.11
N GLY A 260 -24.93 -5.72 -4.10
CA GLY A 260 -23.97 -5.46 -3.02
C GLY A 260 -24.46 -4.41 -2.03
N VAL A 261 -23.52 -3.79 -1.30
CA VAL A 261 -23.79 -2.81 -0.24
C VAL A 261 -24.64 -1.61 -0.70
N CYS A 262 -24.68 -1.32 -2.00
CA CYS A 262 -25.52 -0.26 -2.58
C CYS A 262 -27.03 -0.56 -2.51
N PHE A 263 -27.42 -1.81 -2.20
CA PHE A 263 -28.79 -2.30 -2.14
C PHE A 263 -29.11 -3.04 -0.83
N GLU A 264 -28.18 -3.01 0.12
CA GLU A 264 -28.36 -3.57 1.48
C GLU A 264 -28.94 -2.54 2.45
#